data_AF-A0AAE1B685-F1
#
_entry.id   AF-A0AAE1B685-F1
#
_cell.length_a   1.000
_cell.length_b   1.000
_cell.length_c   1.000
_cell.angle_alpha   90.00
_cell.angle_beta   90.00
_cell.angle_gamma   90.00
#
_symmetry.space_group_name_H-M   'P 1'
#
loop_
_entity.id
_entity.type
_entity.pdbx_description
1 polymer ?
#
loop_
_entity_poly.entity_id
_entity_poly.type
_entity_poly.pdbx_seq_one_letter_code
_entity_poly.pdbx_strand_id
1 'polypeptide(L)'
;MEKNLTTNVEEAVSRAETAATLSASSVTQLGRKLDGSLVSSFDDFRKSCSKDEPVPVREFFDVLEAGKKDWELAFRGTAYTGVPIYTACLYGTGIPSEVEAGCKQFNYSLSCANHYRNRDVIGNWKNIDEVLFAVFVKGQMVKNVVFNARGSNYINWFEANRVVSSS
;
A
#
# COMPACT_ATOMS: atom_id res chain seq x y z
N MET A 1 73.80 14.22 -16.65
CA MET A 1 73.07 14.80 -15.49
C MET A 1 71.77 14.01 -15.36
N GLU A 2 71.82 12.77 -14.87
CA GLU A 2 70.68 11.81 -14.95
C GLU A 2 70.47 10.95 -13.69
N LYS A 3 71.22 11.19 -12.60
CA LYS A 3 71.17 10.33 -11.39
C LYS A 3 70.14 10.75 -10.32
N ASN A 4 69.40 11.84 -10.53
CA ASN A 4 68.47 12.39 -9.52
C ASN A 4 67.00 12.02 -9.75
N LEU A 5 66.66 11.34 -10.85
CA LEU A 5 65.26 11.05 -11.18
C LEU A 5 64.78 9.71 -10.61
N THR A 6 65.66 8.71 -10.51
CA THR A 6 65.33 7.36 -10.01
C THR A 6 65.08 7.32 -8.50
N THR A 7 65.84 8.07 -7.70
CA THR A 7 65.69 8.10 -6.23
C THR A 7 64.35 8.69 -5.78
N ASN A 8 63.82 9.68 -6.51
CA ASN A 8 62.53 10.30 -6.21
C ASN A 8 61.34 9.39 -6.53
N VAL A 9 61.49 8.45 -7.47
CA VAL A 9 60.43 7.49 -7.84
C VAL A 9 60.34 6.39 -6.80
N GLU A 10 61.47 5.86 -6.30
CA GLU A 10 61.46 4.84 -5.25
C GLU A 10 60.88 5.34 -3.92
N GLU A 11 61.17 6.59 -3.53
CA GLU A 11 60.60 7.19 -2.33
C GLU A 11 59.08 7.46 -2.47
N ALA A 12 58.61 7.82 -3.67
CA ALA A 12 57.20 8.00 -3.95
C ALA A 12 56.41 6.67 -3.95
N VAL A 13 57.01 5.58 -4.47
CA VAL A 13 56.41 4.24 -4.45
C VAL A 13 56.30 3.70 -3.03
N SER A 14 57.34 3.85 -2.20
CA SER A 14 57.30 3.41 -0.79
C SER A 14 56.25 4.15 0.04
N ARG A 15 56.05 5.45 -0.20
CA ARG A 15 54.99 6.25 0.45
C ARG A 15 53.59 5.84 -0.01
N ALA A 16 53.42 5.50 -1.28
CA ALA A 16 52.16 5.03 -1.83
C ALA A 16 51.75 3.65 -1.27
N GLU A 17 52.71 2.73 -1.13
CA GLU A 17 52.48 1.41 -0.53
C GLU A 17 52.11 1.50 0.96
N THR A 18 52.75 2.41 1.69
CA THR A 18 52.44 2.66 3.11
C THR A 18 51.03 3.26 3.27
N ALA A 19 50.64 4.19 2.40
CA ALA A 19 49.31 4.79 2.39
C ALA A 19 48.21 3.78 2.00
N ALA A 20 48.48 2.91 1.02
CA ALA A 20 47.57 1.82 0.64
C ALA A 20 47.38 0.82 1.80
N THR A 21 48.45 0.50 2.53
CA THR A 21 48.40 -0.43 3.67
C THR A 21 47.61 0.16 4.85
N LEU A 22 47.76 1.46 5.14
CA LEU A 22 46.98 2.18 6.17
C LEU A 22 45.48 2.25 5.83
N SER A 23 45.14 2.43 4.56
CA SER A 23 43.75 2.42 4.09
C SER A 23 43.10 1.03 4.18
N ALA A 24 43.84 -0.04 3.83
CA ALA A 24 43.37 -1.41 3.90
C ALA A 24 43.10 -1.88 5.35
N SER A 25 43.97 -1.48 6.30
CA SER A 25 43.77 -1.71 7.73
C SER A 25 42.47 -1.08 8.25
N SER A 26 42.21 0.17 7.86
CA SER A 26 41.01 0.92 8.27
C SER A 26 39.72 0.32 7.70
N VAL A 27 39.74 -0.13 6.43
CA VAL A 27 38.62 -0.83 5.78
C VAL A 27 38.36 -2.20 6.43
N THR A 28 39.42 -2.92 6.81
CA THR A 28 39.29 -4.21 7.49
C THR A 28 38.73 -4.05 8.91
N GLN A 29 39.07 -2.95 9.62
CA GLN A 29 38.48 -2.62 10.92
C GLN A 29 36.99 -2.22 10.81
N LEU A 30 36.61 -1.48 9.76
CA LEU A 30 35.21 -1.15 9.47
C LEU A 30 34.39 -2.40 9.11
N GLY A 31 34.95 -3.32 8.32
CA GLY A 31 34.33 -4.60 7.99
C GLY A 31 34.16 -5.53 9.20
N ARG A 32 35.00 -5.40 10.24
CA ARG A 32 34.86 -6.14 11.50
C ARG A 32 33.88 -5.52 12.49
N LYS A 33 33.62 -4.20 12.40
CA LYS A 33 32.60 -3.49 13.20
C LYS A 33 31.17 -3.68 12.67
N LEU A 34 31.03 -4.07 11.41
CA LEU A 34 29.83 -4.74 10.90
C LEU A 34 29.90 -6.20 11.32
N ASP A 35 29.85 -6.45 12.63
CA ASP A 35 29.92 -7.80 13.14
C ASP A 35 28.65 -8.59 12.80
N GLY A 36 28.75 -9.91 12.89
CA GLY A 36 27.60 -10.80 12.73
C GLY A 36 26.48 -10.54 13.74
N SER A 37 26.69 -9.72 14.79
CA SER A 37 25.67 -9.35 15.77
C SER A 37 24.67 -8.33 15.21
N LEU A 38 25.12 -7.38 14.38
CA LEU A 38 24.20 -6.47 13.68
C LEU A 38 23.39 -7.21 12.62
N VAL A 39 24.02 -8.12 11.88
CA VAL A 39 23.34 -8.95 10.87
C VAL A 39 22.36 -9.90 11.55
N SER A 40 22.77 -10.57 12.63
CA SER A 40 21.88 -11.45 13.39
C SER A 40 20.74 -10.68 14.05
N SER A 41 20.98 -9.48 14.58
CA SER A 41 19.93 -8.62 15.15
C SER A 41 18.93 -8.19 14.07
N PHE A 42 19.39 -7.94 12.84
CA PHE A 42 18.50 -7.61 11.73
C PHE A 42 17.71 -8.84 11.24
N ASP A 43 18.33 -10.01 11.22
CA ASP A 43 17.65 -11.28 10.90
C ASP A 43 16.64 -11.67 11.98
N ASP A 44 16.97 -11.45 13.25
CA ASP A 44 16.08 -11.68 14.39
C ASP A 44 14.93 -10.68 14.40
N PHE A 45 15.19 -9.40 14.08
CA PHE A 45 14.14 -8.39 13.87
C PHE A 45 13.24 -8.78 12.71
N ARG A 46 13.80 -9.19 11.56
CA ARG A 46 13.04 -9.66 10.40
C ARG A 46 12.18 -10.87 10.74
N LYS A 47 12.73 -11.87 11.45
CA LYS A 47 11.98 -13.04 11.94
C LYS A 47 10.91 -12.66 12.96
N SER A 48 11.15 -11.65 13.78
CA SER A 48 10.17 -11.14 14.75
C SER A 48 9.01 -10.43 14.05
N CYS A 49 9.27 -9.71 12.96
CA CYS A 49 8.25 -9.01 12.17
C CYS A 49 7.56 -9.90 11.11
N SER A 50 8.07 -11.11 10.86
CA SER A 50 7.53 -12.05 9.85
C SER A 50 6.56 -13.10 10.42
N LYS A 51 6.17 -12.99 11.71
CA LYS A 51 5.23 -13.93 12.33
C LYS A 51 3.76 -13.54 12.16
N ASP A 52 3.51 -12.29 11.81
CA ASP A 52 2.18 -11.83 11.44
C ASP A 52 2.22 -11.46 9.96
N GLU A 53 1.63 -12.32 9.12
CA GLU A 53 1.11 -11.83 7.85
C GLU A 53 0.25 -10.60 8.17
N PRO A 54 0.40 -9.46 7.48
CA PRO A 54 -0.43 -8.29 7.76
C PRO A 54 -1.88 -8.69 7.55
N VAL A 55 -2.59 -9.01 8.64
CA VAL A 55 -4.01 -9.27 8.56
C VAL A 55 -4.62 -7.94 8.13
N PRO A 56 -5.23 -7.86 6.93
CA PRO A 56 -5.84 -6.61 6.50
C PRO A 56 -6.90 -6.24 7.55
N VAL A 57 -6.65 -5.14 8.26
CA VAL A 57 -7.60 -4.62 9.25
C VAL A 57 -8.83 -4.23 8.47
N ARG A 58 -9.93 -4.98 8.66
CA ARG A 58 -11.21 -4.65 8.06
C ARG A 58 -11.73 -3.36 8.68
N GLU A 59 -11.94 -2.36 7.86
CA GLU A 59 -12.46 -1.07 8.29
C GLU A 59 -13.96 -1.01 8.05
N PHE A 60 -14.71 -0.76 9.12
CA PHE A 60 -16.16 -0.62 9.07
C PHE A 60 -16.57 0.83 9.33
N PHE A 61 -17.62 1.25 8.63
CA PHE A 61 -18.11 2.62 8.57
C PHE A 61 -19.56 2.71 9.02
N ASP A 62 -19.90 3.83 9.66
CA ASP A 62 -21.28 4.21 9.96
C ASP A 62 -21.78 5.16 8.87
N VAL A 63 -22.03 4.61 7.69
CA VAL A 63 -22.30 5.40 6.48
C VAL A 63 -23.68 6.06 6.52
N LEU A 64 -24.62 5.48 7.27
CA LEU A 64 -26.00 5.94 7.41
C LEU A 64 -26.24 6.75 8.69
N GLU A 65 -25.18 7.06 9.45
CA GLU A 65 -25.24 7.80 10.72
C GLU A 65 -26.21 7.19 11.75
N ALA A 66 -26.30 5.85 11.75
CA ALA A 66 -27.18 5.08 12.62
C ALA A 66 -26.52 4.74 13.97
N GLY A 67 -25.28 5.18 14.20
CA GLY A 67 -24.48 4.89 15.38
C GLY A 67 -23.80 3.52 15.34
N LYS A 68 -23.76 2.85 14.18
CA LYS A 68 -23.19 1.50 14.03
C LYS A 68 -22.22 1.40 12.86
N LYS A 69 -21.04 0.85 13.12
CA LYS A 69 -20.01 0.62 12.11
C LYS A 69 -20.15 -0.79 11.52
N ASP A 70 -21.12 -0.95 10.63
CA ASP A 70 -21.49 -2.25 10.08
C ASP A 70 -21.25 -2.35 8.56
N TRP A 71 -20.82 -1.26 7.91
CA TRP A 71 -20.59 -1.20 6.47
C TRP A 71 -19.12 -1.30 6.12
N GLU A 72 -18.74 -2.22 5.24
CA GLU A 72 -17.37 -2.33 4.71
C GLU A 72 -17.31 -1.77 3.27
N LEU A 73 -16.32 -0.93 2.97
CA LEU A 73 -16.19 -0.33 1.63
C LEU A 73 -15.70 -1.37 0.61
N ALA A 74 -16.58 -1.79 -0.29
CA ALA A 74 -16.25 -2.73 -1.37
C ALA A 74 -15.57 -2.04 -2.57
N PHE A 75 -16.10 -0.90 -3.00
CA PHE A 75 -15.63 -0.18 -4.17
C PHE A 75 -15.94 1.32 -4.05
N ARG A 76 -15.05 2.17 -4.56
CA ARG A 76 -15.27 3.60 -4.74
C ARG A 76 -14.95 4.01 -6.16
N GLY A 77 -15.97 4.51 -6.86
CA GLY A 77 -15.81 5.26 -8.10
C GLY A 77 -15.37 6.69 -7.80
N THR A 78 -14.42 7.20 -8.57
CA THR A 78 -13.89 8.57 -8.45
C THR A 78 -14.08 9.22 -9.81
N ALA A 79 -14.64 10.42 -9.85
CA ALA A 79 -14.88 11.10 -11.11
C ALA A 79 -13.57 11.58 -11.73
N TYR A 80 -13.55 11.75 -13.06
CA TYR A 80 -12.45 12.36 -13.82
C TYR A 80 -11.09 11.63 -13.73
N THR A 81 -11.08 10.33 -13.42
CA THR A 81 -9.86 9.50 -13.40
C THR A 81 -9.39 9.08 -14.79
N GLY A 82 -10.25 9.20 -15.81
CA GLY A 82 -10.00 8.66 -17.16
C GLY A 82 -10.13 7.13 -17.25
N VAL A 83 -10.46 6.44 -16.16
CA VAL A 83 -10.65 4.98 -16.11
C VAL A 83 -12.15 4.66 -16.10
N PRO A 84 -12.64 3.73 -16.94
CA PRO A 84 -14.03 3.31 -16.90
C PRO A 84 -14.39 2.62 -15.57
N ILE A 85 -15.42 3.12 -14.88
CA ILE A 85 -15.87 2.60 -13.58
C ILE A 85 -16.22 1.11 -13.66
N TYR A 86 -16.90 0.69 -14.74
CA TYR A 86 -17.37 -0.69 -14.88
C TYR A 86 -16.20 -1.70 -14.90
N THR A 87 -15.17 -1.46 -15.70
CA THR A 87 -14.00 -2.35 -15.77
C THR A 87 -13.13 -2.25 -14.51
N ALA A 88 -13.04 -1.07 -13.91
CA ALA A 88 -12.38 -0.89 -12.61
C ALA A 88 -13.07 -1.67 -11.49
N CYS A 89 -14.40 -1.66 -11.42
CA CYS A 89 -15.17 -2.39 -10.42
C CYS A 89 -15.04 -3.91 -10.61
N LEU A 90 -15.25 -4.41 -11.82
CA LEU A 90 -15.22 -5.85 -12.10
C LEU A 90 -13.81 -6.43 -11.99
N TYR A 91 -12.85 -5.82 -12.69
CA TYR A 91 -11.53 -6.42 -12.93
C TYR A 91 -10.39 -5.69 -12.23
N GLY A 92 -10.66 -4.56 -11.56
CA GLY A 92 -9.59 -3.72 -10.98
C GLY A 92 -8.75 -3.01 -12.04
N THR A 93 -9.22 -2.93 -13.30
CA THR A 93 -8.48 -2.29 -14.39
C THR A 93 -8.19 -0.82 -14.08
N GLY A 94 -6.94 -0.40 -14.27
CA GLY A 94 -6.52 0.99 -14.06
C GLY A 94 -6.42 1.41 -12.59
N ILE A 95 -6.60 0.49 -11.63
CA ILE A 95 -6.42 0.76 -10.20
C ILE A 95 -4.96 0.41 -9.84
N PRO A 96 -4.17 1.34 -9.27
CA PRO A 96 -2.82 1.04 -8.81
C PRO A 96 -2.82 0.03 -7.67
N SER A 97 -1.68 -0.65 -7.45
CA SER A 97 -1.53 -1.62 -6.35
C SER A 97 -1.68 -0.95 -4.97
N GLU A 98 -1.27 0.31 -4.88
CA GLU A 98 -1.42 1.16 -3.71
C GLU A 98 -2.30 2.35 -4.07
N VAL A 99 -3.37 2.53 -3.29
CA VAL A 99 -4.34 3.61 -3.48
C VAL A 99 -4.28 4.53 -2.27
N GLU A 100 -4.45 5.83 -2.49
CA GLU A 100 -4.42 6.87 -1.48
C GLU A 100 -5.39 6.57 -0.33
N ALA A 101 -4.99 6.92 0.90
CA ALA A 101 -5.86 6.78 2.07
C ALA A 101 -7.20 7.51 1.93
N GLY A 102 -7.23 8.62 1.16
CA GLY A 102 -8.45 9.33 0.84
C GLY A 102 -9.44 8.51 0.02
N CYS A 103 -9.00 7.56 -0.81
CA CYS A 103 -9.87 6.73 -1.64
C CYS A 103 -10.51 5.56 -0.89
N LYS A 104 -10.02 5.24 0.31
CA LYS A 104 -10.51 4.14 1.15
C LYS A 104 -11.60 4.59 2.13
N GLN A 105 -12.06 5.82 2.00
CA GLN A 105 -13.06 6.45 2.87
C GLN A 105 -13.97 7.37 2.05
N PHE A 106 -14.89 8.06 2.71
CA PHE A 106 -15.82 9.00 2.09
C PHE A 106 -15.53 10.47 2.44
N ASN A 107 -14.65 10.70 3.42
CA ASN A 107 -14.27 12.04 3.86
C ASN A 107 -13.52 12.77 2.75
N TYR A 108 -13.95 13.99 2.45
CA TYR A 108 -13.35 14.85 1.43
C TYR A 108 -12.08 15.58 1.91
N SER A 109 -11.67 15.39 3.17
CA SER A 109 -10.49 16.03 3.75
C SER A 109 -9.16 15.53 3.17
N LEU A 110 -9.15 14.34 2.56
CA LEU A 110 -7.99 13.78 1.86
C LEU A 110 -8.27 13.66 0.37
N SER A 111 -7.26 13.97 -0.44
CA SER A 111 -7.33 13.81 -1.88
C SER A 111 -7.45 12.33 -2.28
N CYS A 112 -8.18 12.09 -3.37
CA CYS A 112 -8.29 10.79 -3.99
C CYS A 112 -8.35 10.99 -5.50
N ALA A 113 -7.35 10.51 -6.24
CA ALA A 113 -7.29 10.62 -7.69
C ALA A 113 -7.57 9.28 -8.40
N ASN A 114 -7.80 8.21 -7.65
CA ASN A 114 -7.99 6.86 -8.18
C ASN A 114 -9.34 6.25 -7.78
N HIS A 115 -9.75 5.20 -8.48
CA HIS A 115 -10.75 4.29 -7.94
C HIS A 115 -10.16 3.48 -6.79
N TYR A 116 -11.02 2.99 -5.91
CA TYR A 116 -10.64 1.99 -4.91
C TYR A 116 -11.47 0.73 -5.09
N ARG A 117 -10.83 -0.43 -4.93
CA ARG A 117 -11.48 -1.74 -5.00
C ARG A 117 -10.92 -2.62 -3.89
N ASN A 118 -11.78 -2.98 -2.94
CA ASN A 118 -11.44 -3.92 -1.88
C ASN A 118 -11.46 -5.35 -2.44
N ARG A 119 -10.26 -5.91 -2.65
CA ARG A 119 -10.10 -7.24 -3.24
C ARG A 119 -10.64 -8.33 -2.32
N ASP A 120 -10.57 -8.15 -1.01
CA ASP A 120 -11.00 -9.16 -0.04
C ASP A 120 -12.52 -9.24 0.03
N VAL A 121 -13.21 -8.09 0.06
CA VAL A 121 -14.69 -8.05 0.04
C VAL A 121 -15.23 -8.61 -1.27
N ILE A 122 -14.68 -8.17 -2.41
CA ILE A 122 -15.19 -8.62 -3.72
C ILE A 122 -14.80 -10.07 -4.01
N GLY A 123 -13.58 -10.48 -3.66
CA GLY A 123 -13.09 -11.84 -3.87
C GLY A 123 -13.75 -12.86 -2.94
N ASN A 124 -14.21 -12.42 -1.77
CA ASN A 124 -14.90 -13.26 -0.78
C ASN A 124 -16.35 -12.79 -0.56
N TRP A 125 -17.10 -12.58 -1.64
CA TRP A 125 -18.50 -12.15 -1.57
C TRP A 125 -19.41 -13.23 -0.97
N LYS A 126 -19.53 -13.26 0.36
CA LYS A 126 -20.35 -14.20 1.12
C LYS A 126 -20.83 -13.55 2.40
N ASN A 127 -21.99 -14.00 2.90
CA ASN A 127 -22.59 -13.52 4.16
C ASN A 127 -22.81 -11.99 4.18
N ILE A 128 -23.22 -11.43 3.03
CA ILE A 128 -23.56 -10.02 2.90
C ILE A 128 -25.08 -9.91 2.93
N ASP A 129 -25.61 -9.21 3.93
CA ASP A 129 -27.05 -8.98 4.07
C ASP A 129 -27.53 -7.88 3.12
N GLU A 130 -26.79 -6.76 3.09
CA GLU A 130 -27.17 -5.57 2.35
C GLU A 130 -25.98 -4.97 1.60
N VAL A 131 -26.27 -4.33 0.47
CA VAL A 131 -25.30 -3.47 -0.23
C VAL A 131 -25.87 -2.07 -0.33
N LEU A 132 -25.08 -1.10 0.11
CA LEU A 132 -25.36 0.32 -0.03
C LEU A 132 -24.63 0.85 -1.28
N PHE A 133 -25.39 1.30 -2.27
CA PHE A 133 -24.88 2.16 -3.33
C PHE A 133 -25.16 3.61 -2.96
N ALA A 134 -24.11 4.41 -2.79
CA ALA A 134 -24.22 5.80 -2.36
C ALA A 134 -23.41 6.75 -3.26
N VAL A 135 -23.99 7.92 -3.55
CA VAL A 135 -23.31 9.02 -4.25
C VAL A 135 -22.94 10.08 -3.23
N PHE A 136 -21.68 10.48 -3.21
CA PHE A 136 -21.16 11.52 -2.34
C PHE A 136 -20.76 12.76 -3.13
N VAL A 137 -21.10 13.94 -2.61
CA VAL A 137 -20.63 15.24 -3.10
C VAL A 137 -19.99 15.97 -1.94
N LYS A 138 -18.72 16.35 -2.07
CA LYS A 138 -17.94 17.04 -1.02
C LYS A 138 -18.01 16.34 0.35
N GLY A 139 -18.00 15.01 0.35
CA GLY A 139 -18.03 14.18 1.56
C GLY A 139 -19.40 14.00 2.20
N GLN A 140 -20.46 14.55 1.60
CA GLN A 140 -21.84 14.34 2.04
C GLN A 140 -22.57 13.38 1.09
N MET A 141 -23.31 12.43 1.65
CA MET A 141 -24.15 11.54 0.86
C MET A 141 -25.34 12.33 0.30
N VAL A 142 -25.54 12.27 -1.02
CA VAL A 142 -26.63 12.99 -1.70
C VAL A 142 -27.71 12.08 -2.29
N LYS A 143 -27.36 10.82 -2.56
CA LYS A 143 -28.28 9.78 -3.06
C LYS A 143 -27.83 8.43 -2.54
N ASN A 144 -28.77 7.55 -2.27
CA ASN A 144 -28.48 6.16 -1.95
C ASN A 144 -29.57 5.20 -2.44
N VAL A 145 -29.16 3.95 -2.58
CA VAL A 145 -30.03 2.79 -2.74
C VAL A 145 -29.46 1.66 -1.90
N VAL A 146 -30.29 1.07 -1.05
CA VAL A 146 -29.97 -0.15 -0.29
C VAL A 146 -30.55 -1.34 -1.02
N PHE A 147 -29.75 -2.37 -1.23
CA PHE A 147 -30.14 -3.62 -1.87
C PHE A 147 -30.04 -4.79 -0.90
N ASN A 148 -30.96 -5.74 -1.01
CA ASN A 148 -30.86 -7.04 -0.38
C ASN A 148 -29.87 -7.92 -1.15
N ALA A 149 -28.71 -8.17 -0.52
CA ALA A 149 -27.59 -8.89 -1.10
C ALA A 149 -27.57 -10.38 -0.74
N ARG A 150 -28.56 -10.86 0.02
CA ARG A 150 -28.67 -12.30 0.34
C ARG A 150 -28.82 -13.11 -0.94
N GLY A 151 -27.97 -14.13 -1.07
CA GLY A 151 -27.92 -14.98 -2.26
C GLY A 151 -27.51 -14.25 -3.55
N SER A 152 -26.97 -13.04 -3.46
CA SER A 152 -26.36 -12.35 -4.59
C SER A 152 -24.87 -12.69 -4.70
N ASN A 153 -24.26 -12.25 -5.79
CA ASN A 153 -22.82 -12.15 -5.98
C ASN A 153 -22.44 -10.69 -6.21
N TYR A 154 -21.14 -10.43 -6.39
CA TYR A 154 -20.58 -9.09 -6.56
C TYR A 154 -20.99 -8.37 -7.87
N ILE A 155 -21.66 -9.06 -8.81
CA ILE A 155 -22.08 -8.52 -10.11
C ILE A 155 -23.60 -8.55 -10.35
N ASN A 156 -24.41 -9.04 -9.42
CA ASN A 156 -25.88 -9.08 -9.58
C ASN A 156 -26.65 -8.55 -8.35
N TRP A 157 -25.97 -8.04 -7.33
CA TRP A 157 -26.61 -7.44 -6.15
C TRP A 157 -27.49 -6.23 -6.49
N PHE A 158 -27.24 -5.57 -7.62
CA PHE A 158 -27.91 -4.34 -8.07
C PHE A 158 -29.19 -4.58 -8.91
N GLU A 159 -29.70 -5.82 -8.98
CA GLU A 159 -30.96 -6.11 -9.67
C GLU A 159 -32.14 -5.33 -9.05
N ALA A 160 -33.07 -4.85 -9.89
CA ALA A 160 -34.14 -3.95 -9.46
C ALA A 160 -35.09 -4.56 -8.40
N ASN A 161 -35.32 -5.88 -8.45
CA ASN A 161 -36.14 -6.59 -7.46
C ASN A 161 -35.45 -6.79 -6.11
N ARG A 162 -34.18 -6.36 -5.96
CA ARG A 162 -33.42 -6.41 -4.70
C ARG A 162 -33.43 -5.08 -3.97
N VAL A 163 -33.99 -4.01 -4.54
CA VAL A 163 -34.05 -2.69 -3.88
C VAL A 163 -34.91 -2.79 -2.60
N VAL A 164 -34.31 -2.39 -1.47
CA VAL A 164 -34.96 -2.31 -0.16
C VAL A 164 -35.44 -0.89 0.11
N SER A 165 -34.59 0.09 -0.17
CA SER A 165 -34.89 1.52 0.02
C SER A 165 -34.02 2.40 -0.89
N SER A 166 -34.45 3.64 -1.10
CA SER A 166 -33.69 4.67 -1.83
C SER A 166 -34.12 6.08 -1.40
N SER A 167 -33.26 7.08 -1.67
CA SER A 167 -33.55 8.51 -1.44
C SER A 167 -32.96 9.41 -2.53
#